data_AF-A0A8J8K7W6-F1
#
_entry.id   AF-A0A8J8K7W6-F1
#
_cell.length_a   1.000
_cell.length_b   1.000
_cell.length_c   1.000
_cell.angle_alpha   90.00
_cell.angle_beta   90.00
_cell.angle_gamma   90.00
#
_symmetry.space_group_name_H-M   'P 1'
#
loop_
_entity.id
_entity.type
_entity.pdbx_description
1 polymer ?
#
loop_
_entity_poly.entity_id
_entity_poly.type
_entity_poly.pdbx_seq_one_letter_code
_entity_poly.pdbx_strand_id
1 'polypeptide(L)'
;MKKLLELQNRYLLIISIAGILFLIAGAFLKITHFAFGFAKGNSVLYIGLVISTFVWILVFVDIFRTKQQNGIFWILFMFLFFSITPIIYLIVNKKETY
;
A
#
# COMPACT_ATOMS: atom_id res chain seq x y z
N MET A 1 -17.48 17.00 2.62
CA MET A 1 -16.48 16.15 3.32
C MET A 1 -16.38 14.74 2.73
N LYS A 2 -17.49 14.00 2.49
CA LYS A 2 -17.48 12.65 1.86
C LYS A 2 -16.74 12.55 0.50
N LYS A 3 -17.01 13.47 -0.45
CA LYS A 3 -16.34 13.49 -1.77
C LYS A 3 -14.82 13.67 -1.73
N LEU A 4 -14.30 14.39 -0.72
CA LEU A 4 -12.85 14.58 -0.54
C LEU A 4 -12.18 13.31 -0.03
N LEU A 5 -12.85 12.58 0.88
CA LEU A 5 -12.41 11.26 1.37
C LEU A 5 -12.42 10.20 0.25
N GLU A 6 -13.44 10.21 -0.61
CA GLU A 6 -13.51 9.29 -1.77
C GLU A 6 -12.41 9.55 -2.81
N LEU A 7 -12.10 10.82 -3.08
CA LEU A 7 -11.02 11.19 -3.99
C LEU A 7 -9.66 10.72 -3.39
N GLN A 8 -9.45 10.97 -2.10
CA GLN A 8 -8.26 10.56 -1.36
C GLN A 8 -8.05 9.03 -1.42
N ASN A 9 -9.11 8.23 -1.26
CA ASN A 9 -9.03 6.77 -1.34
C ASN A 9 -8.64 6.26 -2.74
N ARG A 10 -9.07 6.93 -3.81
CA ARG A 10 -8.70 6.54 -5.18
C ARG A 10 -7.22 6.80 -5.47
N TYR A 11 -6.70 7.95 -5.05
CA TYR A 11 -5.27 8.25 -5.19
C TYR A 11 -4.41 7.32 -4.32
N LEU A 12 -4.84 7.08 -3.07
CA LEU A 12 -4.16 6.12 -2.17
C LEU A 12 -4.08 4.73 -2.77
N LEU A 13 -5.15 4.25 -3.40
CA LEU A 13 -5.17 2.94 -4.05
C LEU A 13 -4.17 2.86 -5.21
N ILE A 14 -4.12 3.90 -6.06
CA ILE A 14 -3.15 3.96 -7.17
C ILE A 14 -1.72 3.97 -6.62
N ILE A 15 -1.44 4.76 -5.59
CA ILE A 15 -0.13 4.84 -4.94
C ILE A 15 0.25 3.49 -4.32
N SER A 16 -0.72 2.79 -3.70
CA SER A 16 -0.51 1.46 -3.13
C SER A 16 -0.15 0.41 -4.17
N ILE A 17 -0.85 0.42 -5.31
CA ILE A 17 -0.57 -0.49 -6.43
C ILE A 17 0.82 -0.18 -6.99
N ALA A 18 1.15 1.10 -7.19
CA ALA A 18 2.48 1.50 -7.64
C ALA A 18 3.57 1.01 -6.66
N GLY A 19 3.37 1.19 -5.35
CA GLY A 19 4.30 0.71 -4.32
C GLY A 19 4.58 -0.79 -4.40
N ILE A 20 3.53 -1.62 -4.58
CA ILE A 20 3.70 -3.06 -4.83
C ILE A 20 4.49 -3.33 -6.10
N LEU A 21 4.16 -2.65 -7.21
CA LEU A 21 4.86 -2.87 -8.47
C LEU A 21 6.35 -2.53 -8.36
N PHE A 22 6.70 -1.44 -7.66
CA PHE A 22 8.09 -1.09 -7.38
C PHE A 22 8.79 -2.12 -6.48
N LEU A 23 8.10 -2.68 -5.48
CA LEU A 23 8.65 -3.77 -4.66
C LEU A 23 8.91 -5.03 -5.49
N ILE A 24 7.96 -5.44 -6.34
CA ILE A 24 8.12 -6.62 -7.22
C ILE A 24 9.25 -6.38 -8.22
N ALA A 25 9.27 -5.22 -8.88
CA ALA A 25 10.32 -4.86 -9.83
C ALA A 25 11.70 -4.79 -9.15
N GLY A 26 11.80 -4.14 -7.98
CA GLY A 26 13.04 -4.05 -7.22
C GLY A 26 13.53 -5.41 -6.72
N ALA A 27 12.63 -6.27 -6.25
CA ALA A 27 12.96 -7.63 -5.84
C ALA A 27 13.44 -8.47 -7.03
N PHE A 28 12.75 -8.38 -8.17
CA PHE A 28 13.15 -9.06 -9.40
C PHE A 28 14.55 -8.63 -9.86
N LEU A 29 14.81 -7.32 -9.94
CA LEU A 29 16.12 -6.77 -10.30
C LEU A 29 17.22 -7.21 -9.31
N LYS A 30 16.90 -7.28 -8.02
CA LYS A 30 17.84 -7.74 -6.98
C LYS A 30 18.18 -9.22 -7.15
N ILE A 31 17.19 -10.08 -7.39
CA ILE A 31 17.38 -11.54 -7.56
C ILE A 31 18.13 -11.85 -8.84
N THR A 32 17.77 -11.21 -9.95
CA THR A 32 18.42 -11.41 -11.26
C THR A 32 19.78 -10.73 -11.39
N HIS A 33 20.19 -9.96 -10.39
CA HIS A 33 21.38 -9.09 -10.41
C HIS A 33 21.41 -8.16 -11.62
N PHE A 34 20.25 -7.88 -12.19
CA PHE A 34 20.11 -7.02 -13.36
C PHE A 34 20.25 -5.57 -12.91
N ALA A 35 21.24 -4.88 -13.46
CA ALA A 35 21.49 -3.47 -13.20
C ALA A 35 21.16 -2.67 -14.46
N PHE A 36 20.19 -1.76 -14.36
CA PHE A 36 19.84 -0.84 -15.45
C PHE A 36 20.34 0.57 -15.09
N GLY A 37 21.57 0.89 -15.51
CA GLY A 37 22.22 2.17 -15.19
C GLY A 37 22.31 2.42 -13.68
N PHE A 38 21.81 3.58 -13.21
CA PHE A 38 21.78 3.94 -11.78
C PHE A 38 20.70 3.19 -10.97
N ALA A 39 19.75 2.52 -11.63
CA ALA A 39 18.70 1.75 -10.99
C ALA A 39 19.23 0.37 -10.58
N LYS A 40 19.91 0.32 -9.42
CA LYS A 40 20.24 -0.94 -8.75
C LYS A 40 18.96 -1.53 -8.13
N GLY A 41 18.85 -2.86 -8.09
CA GLY A 41 17.71 -3.55 -7.48
C GLY A 41 17.38 -3.06 -6.07
N ASN A 42 18.40 -2.74 -5.25
CA ASN A 42 18.20 -2.15 -3.93
C ASN A 42 17.54 -0.77 -3.98
N SER A 43 17.96 0.12 -4.88
CA SER A 43 17.40 1.48 -5.00
C SER A 43 15.91 1.43 -5.34
N VAL A 44 15.54 0.61 -6.33
CA VAL A 44 14.14 0.44 -6.76
C VAL A 44 13.31 -0.20 -5.63
N LEU A 45 13.88 -1.19 -4.93
CA LEU A 45 13.22 -1.85 -3.80
C LEU A 45 12.99 -0.88 -2.63
N TYR A 46 13.95 -0.01 -2.31
CA TYR A 46 13.77 0.99 -1.26
C TYR A 46 12.70 2.02 -1.61
N ILE A 47 12.62 2.47 -2.87
CA ILE A 47 11.55 3.36 -3.33
C ILE A 47 10.17 2.70 -3.13
N GLY A 48 10.03 1.45 -3.57
CA GLY A 48 8.79 0.68 -3.36
C GLY A 48 8.46 0.53 -1.87
N LEU A 49 9.46 0.26 -1.03
CA LEU A 49 9.28 0.09 0.41
C LEU A 49 8.82 1.38 1.09
N VAL A 50 9.40 2.53 0.75
CA VAL A 50 8.97 3.84 1.28
C VAL A 50 7.53 4.15 0.87
N ILE A 51 7.18 3.97 -0.40
CA ILE A 51 5.82 4.21 -0.89
C ILE A 51 4.82 3.30 -0.18
N SER A 52 5.09 1.99 -0.12
CA SER A 52 4.21 1.02 0.55
C SER A 52 4.08 1.31 2.05
N THR A 53 5.16 1.70 2.72
CA THR A 53 5.14 2.07 4.14
C THR A 53 4.28 3.31 4.38
N PHE A 54 4.36 4.31 3.50
CA PHE A 54 3.54 5.51 3.60
C PHE A 54 2.05 5.18 3.49
N VAL A 55 1.66 4.36 2.52
CA VAL A 55 0.28 3.88 2.37
C VAL A 55 -0.15 3.05 3.57
N TRP A 56 0.72 2.17 4.05
CA TRP A 56 0.48 1.33 5.22
C TRP A 56 0.13 2.19 6.45
N ILE A 57 0.91 3.24 6.73
CA ILE A 57 0.64 4.16 7.85
C ILE A 57 -0.71 4.86 7.69
N LEU A 58 -1.03 5.33 6.48
CA LEU A 58 -2.28 6.04 6.23
C LEU A 58 -3.50 5.14 6.42
N VAL A 59 -3.46 3.91 5.90
CA VAL A 59 -4.53 2.93 6.09
C VAL A 59 -4.63 2.50 7.55
N PHE A 60 -3.50 2.34 8.24
CA PHE A 60 -3.48 2.04 9.68
C PHE A 60 -4.21 3.13 10.48
N VAL A 61 -3.88 4.41 10.25
CA VAL A 61 -4.56 5.53 10.92
C VAL A 61 -6.06 5.55 10.59
N ASP A 62 -6.44 5.24 9.35
CA ASP A 62 -7.84 5.17 8.93
C ASP A 62 -8.63 4.10 9.69
N ILE A 63 -8.06 2.91 9.86
CA ILE A 63 -8.68 1.81 10.65
C ILE A 63 -8.91 2.25 12.09
N PHE A 64 -7.92 2.89 12.73
CA PHE A 64 -8.03 3.36 14.11
C PHE A 64 -9.09 4.45 14.27
N ARG A 65 -9.21 5.37 13.30
CA ARG A 65 -10.19 6.46 13.34
C ARG A 65 -11.62 5.97 13.13
N THR A 66 -11.81 5.02 12.23
CA THR A 66 -13.15 4.60 11.78
C THR A 66 -13.81 3.60 12.73
N LYS A 67 -13.08 3.07 13.73
CA LYS A 67 -13.56 2.09 14.73
C LYS A 67 -14.39 0.96 14.09
N GLN A 68 -13.93 0.44 12.96
CA GLN A 68 -14.61 -0.64 12.25
C GLN A 68 -14.70 -1.89 13.15
N GLN A 69 -15.82 -2.61 13.08
CA GLN A 69 -16.09 -3.80 13.88
C GLN A 69 -14.99 -4.87 13.72
N ASN A 70 -14.39 -4.96 12.52
CA ASN A 70 -13.31 -5.90 12.20
C ASN A 70 -11.91 -5.25 12.16
N GLY A 71 -11.72 -4.08 12.79
CA GLY A 71 -10.46 -3.32 12.74
C GLY A 71 -9.22 -4.11 13.21
N ILE A 72 -9.37 -4.95 14.23
CA ILE A 72 -8.27 -5.80 14.74
C ILE A 72 -7.82 -6.81 13.68
N PHE A 73 -8.77 -7.43 12.97
CA PHE A 73 -8.44 -8.35 11.87
C PHE A 73 -7.67 -7.63 10.77
N TRP A 74 -8.13 -6.44 10.36
CA TRP A 74 -7.44 -5.63 9.35
C TRP A 74 -6.00 -5.30 9.75
N ILE A 75 -5.78 -4.88 11.00
CA ILE A 75 -4.43 -4.60 11.51
C ILE A 75 -3.56 -5.86 11.47
N LEU A 76 -4.09 -7.01 11.90
CA LEU A 76 -3.35 -8.27 11.93
C LEU A 76 -2.94 -8.69 10.50
N PHE A 77 -3.86 -8.60 9.54
CA PHE A 77 -3.56 -8.83 8.13
C PHE A 77 -2.53 -7.83 7.58
N MET A 78 -2.58 -6.56 7.99
CA MET A 78 -1.60 -5.56 7.57
C MET A 78 -0.18 -5.86 8.03
N PHE A 79 0.02 -6.55 9.16
CA PHE A 79 1.35 -7.00 9.58
C PHE A 79 1.79 -8.27 8.84
N LEU A 80 0.87 -9.19 8.54
CA LEU A 80 1.17 -10.42 7.80
C LEU A 80 1.43 -10.16 6.30
N PHE A 81 0.64 -9.29 5.69
CA PHE A 81 0.64 -9.02 4.25
C PHE A 81 0.81 -7.52 3.98
N PHE A 82 1.91 -6.97 4.51
CA PHE A 82 2.30 -5.55 4.49
C PHE A 82 1.70 -4.70 3.36
N SER A 83 2.09 -4.95 2.11
CA SER A 83 1.65 -4.09 0.99
C SER A 83 0.30 -4.50 0.38
N ILE A 84 -0.13 -5.75 0.56
CA ILE A 84 -1.33 -6.30 -0.09
C ILE A 84 -2.60 -5.94 0.68
N THR A 85 -2.58 -6.03 2.01
CA THR A 85 -3.75 -5.73 2.85
C THR A 85 -4.26 -4.30 2.67
N PRO A 86 -3.42 -3.24 2.62
CA PRO A 86 -3.87 -1.88 2.34
C PRO A 86 -4.66 -1.75 1.03
N ILE A 87 -4.28 -2.49 -0.01
CA ILE A 87 -5.00 -2.48 -1.30
C ILE A 87 -6.38 -3.09 -1.13
N ILE A 88 -6.45 -4.29 -0.54
CA ILE A 88 -7.72 -5.00 -0.32
C ILE A 88 -8.64 -4.14 0.56
N TYR A 89 -8.10 -3.56 1.63
CA TYR A 89 -8.82 -2.65 2.51
C TYR A 89 -9.43 -1.47 1.75
N LEU A 90 -8.62 -0.76 0.96
CA LEU A 90 -9.07 0.40 0.19
C LEU A 90 -10.13 0.02 -0.86
N ILE A 91 -10.05 -1.19 -1.44
CA ILE A 91 -11.07 -1.68 -2.41
C ILE A 91 -12.39 -1.98 -1.70
N VAL A 92 -12.34 -2.69 -0.58
CA VAL A 92 -13.54 -3.14 0.16
C VAL A 92 -14.25 -1.94 0.79
N ASN A 93 -13.53 -1.07 1.50
CA ASN A 93 -14.13 0.08 2.17
C ASN A 93 -14.59 1.20 1.22
N LYS A 94 -14.10 1.21 -0.03
CA LYS A 94 -14.67 2.08 -1.06
C LYS A 94 -16.11 1.72 -1.41
N LYS A 95 -16.52 0.45 -1.24
CA LYS A 95 -17.90 0.00 -1.54
C LYS A 95 -18.91 0.41 -0.47
N GLU A 96 -18.51 0.54 0.80
CA GLU A 96 -19.43 0.85 1.91
C GLU A 96 -19.83 2.34 2.01
N THR A 97 -19.35 3.20 1.10
CA THR A 97 -19.66 4.64 1.13
C THR A 97 -20.90 5.01 0.27
N TYR A 98 -21.42 4.06 -0.53
CA TYR A 98 -22.59 4.23 -1.41
C TYR A 98 -23.92 4.01 -0.69
#